data_AF-A2HXK5-F1
#
_entry.id   AF-A2HXK5-F1
#
_cell.length_a   1.000
_cell.length_b   1.000
_cell.length_c   1.000
_cell.angle_alpha   90.00
_cell.angle_beta   90.00
_cell.angle_gamma   90.00
#
_symmetry.space_group_name_H-M   'P 1'
#
loop_
_entity.id
_entity.type
_entity.pdbx_description
1 polymer ?
#
loop_
_entity_poly.entity_id
_entity_poly.type
_entity_poly.pdbx_seq_one_letter_code
_entity_poly.pdbx_strand_id
1 'polypeptide(L)'
;MTTKDVALGAIVKHIHEISALCRIHVEDIGALCPKHVSTRWIYDYNICMFIIKYQDKISRYTRIDIENIKFLRDCLAILKKLISTFESDKTKISDCYVWLCKGIEALQYLSSSNNNPFAGILSRSLLNYTLGSDFGGLWCLAFAFTPKGRYYFNQKFVHGAQINESPAINSFDITNVTFVNPVEDIQSIYMDSIFEEGSTEVSLDMVEEGSIRQVTATIDPPMLDLADVTSSSNQPVNHFVAARQYLKSILEQFRIPGQTITDIIALFNTYINSDNDIFSDDMIQE
;
A
#
# COMPACT_ATOMS: atom_id res chain seq x y z
N MET A 1 -12.69 -10.54 18.20
CA MET A 1 -12.67 -10.83 16.76
C MET A 1 -14.10 -10.69 16.25
N THR A 2 -14.33 -9.79 15.30
CA THR A 2 -15.65 -9.60 14.69
C THR A 2 -15.93 -10.71 13.67
N THR A 3 -17.20 -10.94 13.33
CA THR A 3 -17.60 -11.93 12.31
C THR A 3 -16.93 -11.69 10.95
N LYS A 4 -16.63 -10.42 10.64
CA LYS A 4 -15.93 -9.99 9.43
C LYS A 4 -14.45 -10.36 9.45
N ASP A 5 -13.78 -10.28 10.61
CA ASP A 5 -12.37 -10.70 10.75
C ASP A 5 -12.21 -12.21 10.51
N VAL A 6 -13.19 -12.99 10.96
CA VAL A 6 -13.24 -14.45 10.72
C VAL A 6 -13.42 -14.75 9.23
N ALA A 7 -14.26 -14.00 8.53
CA ALA A 7 -14.45 -14.16 7.09
C ALA A 7 -13.18 -13.82 6.29
N LEU A 8 -12.46 -12.75 6.66
CA LEU A 8 -11.17 -12.42 6.04
C LEU A 8 -10.13 -13.53 6.25
N GLY A 9 -10.02 -14.06 7.48
CA GLY A 9 -9.13 -15.18 7.76
C GLY A 9 -9.49 -16.44 6.96
N ALA A 10 -10.79 -16.70 6.79
CA ALA A 10 -11.28 -17.85 6.01
C ALA A 10 -10.94 -17.73 4.52
N ILE A 11 -11.15 -16.56 3.89
CA ILE A 11 -10.82 -16.38 2.47
C ILE A 11 -9.31 -16.44 2.22
N VAL A 12 -8.49 -15.90 3.13
CA VAL A 12 -7.02 -15.99 3.05
C VAL A 12 -6.56 -17.45 3.14
N LYS A 13 -7.09 -18.20 4.10
CA LYS A 13 -6.81 -19.64 4.20
C LYS A 13 -7.23 -20.39 2.93
N HIS A 14 -8.39 -20.08 2.38
CA HIS A 14 -8.91 -20.70 1.17
C HIS A 14 -8.00 -20.47 -0.05
N ILE A 15 -7.51 -19.25 -0.28
CA ILE A 15 -6.58 -18.98 -1.40
C ILE A 15 -5.23 -19.69 -1.21
N HIS A 16 -4.76 -19.87 0.03
CA HIS A 16 -3.52 -20.60 0.30
C HIS A 16 -3.68 -22.10 0.04
N GLU A 17 -4.82 -22.68 0.40
CA GLU A 17 -5.16 -24.08 0.10
C GLU A 17 -5.27 -24.31 -1.41
N ILE A 18 -5.93 -23.40 -2.14
CA ILE A 18 -5.98 -23.46 -3.61
C ILE A 18 -4.57 -23.33 -4.21
N SER A 19 -3.75 -22.39 -3.74
CA SER A 19 -2.36 -22.25 -4.20
C SER A 19 -1.57 -23.55 -4.04
N ALA A 20 -1.66 -24.20 -2.88
CA ALA A 20 -1.00 -25.48 -2.63
C ALA A 20 -1.48 -26.58 -3.60
N LEU A 21 -2.79 -26.67 -3.82
CA LEU A 21 -3.40 -27.63 -4.76
C LEU A 21 -2.95 -27.37 -6.20
N CYS A 22 -2.94 -26.12 -6.64
CA CYS A 22 -2.49 -25.75 -7.99
C CYS A 22 -1.02 -26.11 -8.23
N ARG A 23 -0.18 -26.03 -7.20
CA ARG A 23 1.23 -26.43 -7.28
C ARG A 23 1.45 -27.95 -7.34
N ILE A 24 0.46 -28.75 -6.96
CA ILE A 24 0.47 -30.21 -7.16
C ILE A 24 0.05 -30.54 -8.60
N HIS A 25 -0.92 -29.79 -9.15
CA HIS A 25 -1.50 -30.01 -10.48
C HIS A 25 -0.93 -29.06 -11.56
N VAL A 26 0.37 -28.75 -11.51
CA VAL A 26 1.01 -27.78 -12.42
C VAL A 26 0.88 -28.19 -13.88
N GLU A 27 1.04 -29.47 -14.18
CA GLU A 27 0.95 -30.00 -15.56
C GLU A 27 -0.45 -29.80 -16.15
N ASP A 28 -1.49 -30.10 -15.36
CA ASP A 28 -2.89 -29.96 -15.80
C ASP A 28 -3.31 -28.49 -15.93
N ILE A 29 -2.83 -27.64 -15.01
CA ILE A 29 -3.10 -26.20 -15.04
C ILE A 29 -2.29 -25.51 -16.15
N GLY A 30 -1.11 -26.04 -16.47
CA GLY A 30 -0.17 -25.49 -17.45
C GLY A 30 0.51 -24.20 -16.98
N ALA A 31 0.57 -23.94 -15.67
CA ALA A 31 1.23 -22.78 -15.08
C ALA A 31 1.53 -23.01 -13.59
N LEU A 32 2.64 -22.47 -13.09
CA LEU A 32 3.01 -22.57 -11.68
C LEU A 32 2.32 -21.49 -10.84
N CYS A 33 1.49 -21.91 -9.87
CA CYS A 33 0.86 -20.97 -8.94
C CYS A 33 1.89 -20.41 -7.94
N PRO A 34 1.89 -19.08 -7.67
CA PRO A 34 2.71 -18.50 -6.61
C PRO A 34 2.42 -19.14 -5.26
N LYS A 35 3.47 -19.42 -4.48
CA LYS A 35 3.35 -19.92 -3.10
C LYS A 35 3.14 -18.73 -2.15
N HIS A 36 2.33 -18.91 -1.11
CA HIS A 36 2.27 -17.94 -0.01
C HIS A 36 3.64 -17.84 0.70
N VAL A 37 4.08 -16.62 0.99
CA VAL A 37 5.31 -16.34 1.73
C VAL A 37 4.98 -15.39 2.88
N SER A 38 5.07 -15.90 4.11
CA SER A 38 4.68 -15.14 5.31
C SER A 38 5.59 -13.95 5.62
N THR A 39 6.81 -13.94 5.07
CA THR A 39 7.81 -12.88 5.28
C THR A 39 7.81 -11.80 4.20
N ARG A 40 7.02 -11.95 3.13
CA ARG A 40 6.96 -10.99 2.02
C ARG A 40 5.58 -10.36 1.92
N TRP A 41 5.54 -9.06 1.68
CA TRP A 41 4.28 -8.33 1.65
C TRP A 41 3.48 -8.62 0.38
N ILE A 42 2.15 -8.77 0.53
CA ILE A 42 1.15 -8.79 -0.55
C ILE A 42 1.39 -9.86 -1.64
N TYR A 43 2.09 -10.96 -1.30
CA TYR A 43 2.24 -12.11 -2.22
C TYR A 43 0.90 -12.74 -2.60
N ASP A 44 -0.06 -12.68 -1.68
CA ASP A 44 -1.43 -13.17 -1.86
C ASP A 44 -2.17 -12.47 -3.02
N TYR A 45 -1.75 -11.26 -3.42
CA TYR A 45 -2.30 -10.60 -4.61
C TYR A 45 -2.06 -11.43 -5.87
N ASN A 46 -0.83 -11.93 -6.04
CA ASN A 46 -0.47 -12.74 -7.20
C ASN A 46 -1.20 -14.09 -7.17
N ILE A 47 -1.44 -14.64 -5.98
CA ILE A 47 -2.25 -15.86 -5.81
C ILE A 47 -3.69 -15.61 -6.27
N CYS A 48 -4.33 -14.53 -5.81
CA CYS A 48 -5.69 -14.18 -6.25
C CYS A 48 -5.77 -13.99 -7.77
N MET A 49 -4.82 -13.26 -8.36
CA MET A 49 -4.75 -13.06 -9.81
C MET A 49 -4.59 -14.38 -10.57
N PHE A 50 -3.73 -15.28 -10.08
CA PHE A 50 -3.57 -16.61 -10.67
C PHE A 50 -4.87 -17.41 -10.63
N ILE A 51 -5.53 -17.46 -9.47
CA ILE A 51 -6.79 -18.21 -9.31
C ILE A 51 -7.88 -17.66 -10.23
N ILE A 52 -7.99 -16.34 -10.35
CA ILE A 52 -8.93 -15.70 -11.26
C ILE A 52 -8.62 -16.06 -12.73
N LYS A 53 -7.34 -16.02 -13.14
CA LYS A 53 -6.91 -16.33 -14.52
C LYS A 53 -7.19 -17.78 -14.89
N TYR A 54 -6.94 -18.73 -13.99
CA TYR A 54 -7.03 -20.17 -14.27
C TYR A 54 -8.27 -20.86 -13.66
N GLN A 55 -9.30 -20.09 -13.28
CA GLN A 55 -10.48 -20.57 -12.56
C GLN A 55 -11.13 -21.82 -13.18
N ASP A 56 -11.21 -21.90 -14.52
CA ASP A 56 -11.89 -23.00 -15.22
C ASP A 56 -11.14 -24.33 -15.09
N LYS A 57 -9.81 -24.27 -15.01
CA LYS A 57 -8.96 -25.44 -14.77
C LYS A 57 -8.99 -25.84 -13.31
N ILE A 58 -8.86 -24.87 -12.42
CA ILE A 58 -8.82 -25.09 -10.96
C ILE A 58 -10.14 -25.66 -10.44
N SER A 59 -11.28 -25.25 -11.03
CA SER A 59 -12.63 -25.70 -10.64
C SER A 59 -12.85 -27.21 -10.79
N ARG A 60 -11.95 -27.92 -11.49
CA ARG A 60 -11.97 -29.39 -11.60
C ARG A 60 -11.52 -30.09 -10.32
N TYR A 61 -10.73 -29.42 -9.49
CA TYR A 61 -10.11 -30.00 -8.29
C TYR A 61 -10.74 -29.50 -7.00
N THR A 62 -11.28 -28.28 -7.01
CA THR A 62 -11.89 -27.68 -5.82
C THR A 62 -12.94 -26.65 -6.19
N ARG A 63 -13.88 -26.41 -5.28
CA ARG A 63 -14.81 -25.28 -5.38
C ARG A 63 -14.02 -23.98 -5.16
N ILE A 64 -14.31 -22.98 -5.98
CA ILE A 64 -13.69 -21.65 -5.91
C ILE A 64 -14.76 -20.63 -5.53
N ASP A 65 -14.52 -19.89 -4.46
CA ASP A 65 -15.31 -18.69 -4.13
C ASP A 65 -14.79 -17.47 -4.91
N ILE A 66 -15.05 -17.47 -6.22
CA ILE A 66 -14.44 -16.49 -7.13
C ILE A 66 -14.82 -15.04 -6.80
N GLU A 67 -16.02 -14.82 -6.26
CA GLU A 67 -16.50 -13.49 -5.92
C GLU A 67 -15.72 -12.91 -4.75
N ASN A 68 -15.57 -13.66 -3.65
CA ASN A 68 -14.77 -13.22 -2.51
C ASN A 68 -13.28 -13.11 -2.86
N ILE A 69 -12.75 -13.95 -3.76
CA ILE A 69 -11.38 -13.83 -4.26
C ILE A 69 -11.21 -12.52 -5.05
N LYS A 70 -12.18 -12.13 -5.88
CA LYS A 70 -12.16 -10.84 -6.59
C LYS A 70 -12.22 -9.67 -5.61
N PHE A 71 -13.08 -9.72 -4.59
CA PHE A 71 -13.13 -8.71 -3.54
C PHE A 71 -11.79 -8.58 -2.80
N LEU A 72 -11.16 -9.71 -2.45
CA LEU A 72 -9.85 -9.69 -1.82
C LEU A 72 -8.78 -9.12 -2.77
N ARG A 73 -8.78 -9.52 -4.04
CA ARG A 73 -7.87 -9.00 -5.08
C ARG A 73 -7.94 -7.48 -5.18
N ASP A 74 -9.14 -6.91 -5.22
CA ASP A 74 -9.32 -5.46 -5.34
C ASP A 74 -8.74 -4.70 -4.14
N CYS A 75 -8.90 -5.24 -2.93
CA CYS A 75 -8.28 -4.65 -1.74
C CYS A 75 -6.74 -4.78 -1.79
N LEU A 76 -6.24 -5.95 -2.19
CA LEU A 76 -4.81 -6.21 -2.29
C LEU A 76 -4.15 -5.38 -3.40
N ALA A 77 -4.87 -4.99 -4.45
CA ALA A 77 -4.37 -4.10 -5.49
C ALA A 77 -4.00 -2.72 -4.93
N ILE A 78 -4.87 -2.16 -4.07
CA ILE A 78 -4.60 -0.89 -3.37
C ILE A 78 -3.34 -1.00 -2.52
N LEU A 79 -3.25 -2.06 -1.69
CA LEU A 79 -2.08 -2.28 -0.83
C LEU A 79 -0.81 -2.50 -1.64
N LYS A 80 -0.87 -3.25 -2.75
CA LYS A 80 0.27 -3.50 -3.64
C LYS A 80 0.80 -2.19 -4.22
N LYS A 81 -0.09 -1.30 -4.66
CA LYS A 81 0.29 0.01 -5.20
C LYS A 81 0.96 0.88 -4.14
N LEU A 82 0.42 0.93 -2.91
CA LEU A 82 1.06 1.65 -1.80
C LEU A 82 2.49 1.16 -1.54
N ILE A 83 2.68 -0.15 -1.48
CA ILE A 83 4.00 -0.76 -1.25
C ILE A 83 4.94 -0.41 -2.40
N SER A 84 4.50 -0.57 -3.65
CA SER A 84 5.33 -0.25 -4.81
C SER A 84 5.70 1.23 -4.86
N THR A 85 4.80 2.12 -4.42
CA THR A 85 5.09 3.54 -4.26
C THR A 85 6.13 3.76 -3.15
N PHE A 86 5.98 3.15 -1.98
CA PHE A 86 6.89 3.38 -0.84
C PHE A 86 8.26 2.71 -0.99
N GLU A 87 8.36 1.64 -1.76
CA GLU A 87 9.63 0.99 -2.11
C GLU A 87 10.44 1.78 -3.15
N SER A 88 9.81 2.73 -3.85
CA SER A 88 10.49 3.60 -4.82
C SER A 88 11.43 4.58 -4.12
N ASP A 89 12.68 4.63 -4.58
CA ASP A 89 13.70 5.58 -4.14
C ASP A 89 13.36 7.05 -4.49
N LYS A 90 12.39 7.25 -5.38
CA LYS A 90 11.89 8.57 -5.78
C LYS A 90 10.76 9.09 -4.88
N THR A 91 10.17 8.25 -4.04
CA THR A 91 9.04 8.66 -3.20
C THR A 91 9.54 9.45 -1.99
N LYS A 92 9.08 10.70 -1.88
CA LYS A 92 9.38 11.55 -0.73
C LYS A 92 8.54 11.12 0.47
N ILE A 93 9.11 11.19 1.66
CA ILE A 93 8.38 10.91 2.91
C ILE A 93 7.16 11.82 3.12
N SER A 94 7.21 13.05 2.60
CA SER A 94 6.08 13.99 2.59
C SER A 94 4.87 13.46 1.82
N ASP A 95 5.13 12.72 0.75
CA ASP A 95 4.11 12.26 -0.19
C ASP A 95 3.42 10.99 0.35
N CYS A 96 4.09 10.26 1.24
CA CYS A 96 3.56 9.05 1.87
C CYS A 96 2.26 9.32 2.64
N TYR A 97 2.13 10.47 3.31
CA TYR A 97 0.88 10.84 4.00
C TYR A 97 -0.32 10.84 3.05
N VAL A 98 -0.17 11.48 1.90
CA VAL A 98 -1.23 11.61 0.89
C VAL A 98 -1.60 10.23 0.35
N TRP A 99 -0.61 9.40 0.01
CA TRP A 99 -0.84 8.03 -0.44
C TRP A 99 -1.54 7.18 0.62
N LEU A 100 -1.19 7.30 1.89
CA LEU A 100 -1.86 6.61 2.99
C LEU A 100 -3.33 7.03 3.10
N CYS A 101 -3.62 8.33 3.08
CA CYS A 101 -5.00 8.86 3.08
C CYS A 101 -5.81 8.30 1.91
N LYS A 102 -5.27 8.41 0.69
CA LYS A 102 -5.90 7.87 -0.52
C LYS A 102 -6.16 6.37 -0.43
N GLY A 103 -5.20 5.59 0.08
CA GLY A 103 -5.34 4.14 0.22
C GLY A 103 -6.42 3.75 1.23
N ILE A 104 -6.47 4.44 2.37
CA ILE A 104 -7.48 4.23 3.41
C ILE A 104 -8.89 4.54 2.86
N GLU A 105 -9.03 5.63 2.13
CA GLU A 105 -10.30 6.05 1.52
C GLU A 105 -10.72 5.17 0.35
N ALA A 106 -9.78 4.75 -0.50
CA ALA A 106 -10.07 3.80 -1.58
C ALA A 106 -10.64 2.49 -1.01
N LEU A 107 -10.09 2.00 0.10
CA LEU A 107 -10.64 0.85 0.82
C LEU A 107 -12.02 1.15 1.46
N GLN A 108 -12.24 2.35 1.98
CA GLN A 108 -13.57 2.76 2.47
C GLN A 108 -14.59 2.80 1.34
N TYR A 109 -14.21 3.35 0.19
CA TYR A 109 -15.04 3.39 -1.01
C TYR A 109 -15.41 1.97 -1.48
N LEU A 110 -14.44 1.06 -1.55
CA LEU A 110 -14.74 -0.35 -1.87
C LEU A 110 -15.72 -0.96 -0.86
N SER A 111 -15.60 -0.61 0.42
CA SER A 111 -16.51 -1.10 1.45
C SER A 111 -17.94 -0.54 1.31
N SER A 112 -18.10 0.74 0.97
CA SER A 112 -19.40 1.42 0.94
C SER A 112 -20.10 1.30 -0.42
N SER A 113 -19.35 1.46 -1.51
CA SER A 113 -19.88 1.56 -2.87
C SER A 113 -19.90 0.22 -3.58
N ASN A 114 -18.90 -0.63 -3.35
CA ASN A 114 -18.78 -1.96 -3.97
C ASN A 114 -19.25 -3.09 -3.06
N ASN A 115 -19.73 -2.78 -1.84
CA ASN A 115 -20.11 -3.76 -0.80
C ASN A 115 -19.01 -4.80 -0.52
N ASN A 116 -17.74 -4.43 -0.68
CA ASN A 116 -16.62 -5.34 -0.46
C ASN A 116 -16.53 -5.68 1.04
N PRO A 117 -16.71 -6.95 1.44
CA PRO A 117 -16.81 -7.32 2.85
C PRO A 117 -15.49 -7.19 3.63
N PHE A 118 -14.35 -7.14 2.91
CA PHE A 118 -13.00 -7.11 3.49
C PHE A 118 -12.44 -5.70 3.58
N ALA A 119 -12.84 -4.81 2.66
CA ALA A 119 -12.21 -3.51 2.48
C ALA A 119 -12.30 -2.62 3.73
N GLY A 120 -13.41 -2.62 4.45
CA GLY A 120 -13.54 -1.87 5.71
C GLY A 120 -12.61 -2.35 6.82
N ILE A 121 -12.35 -3.67 6.89
CA ILE A 121 -11.40 -4.26 7.86
C ILE A 121 -9.98 -3.82 7.50
N LEU A 122 -9.61 -3.96 6.23
CA LEU A 122 -8.29 -3.62 5.73
C LEU A 122 -8.02 -2.11 5.80
N SER A 123 -9.03 -1.27 5.56
CA SER A 123 -8.96 0.18 5.75
C SER A 123 -8.60 0.53 7.21
N ARG A 124 -9.30 -0.08 8.17
CA ARG A 124 -9.03 0.12 9.59
C ARG A 124 -7.66 -0.41 10.00
N SER A 125 -7.26 -1.56 9.47
CA SER A 125 -5.93 -2.12 9.73
C SER A 125 -4.83 -1.20 9.19
N LEU A 126 -4.98 -0.70 7.97
CA LEU A 126 -4.04 0.24 7.35
C LEU A 126 -3.95 1.53 8.17
N LEU A 127 -5.09 2.12 8.54
CA LEU A 127 -5.14 3.31 9.40
C LEU A 127 -4.39 3.08 10.72
N ASN A 128 -4.74 2.02 11.46
CA ASN A 128 -4.15 1.75 12.77
C ASN A 128 -2.64 1.45 12.69
N TYR A 129 -2.19 0.74 11.65
CA TYR A 129 -0.79 0.42 11.45
C TYR A 129 0.06 1.63 11.03
N THR A 130 -0.57 2.64 10.42
CA THR A 130 0.13 3.78 9.83
C THR A 130 -0.19 5.08 10.56
N LEU A 131 -1.18 5.85 10.10
CA LEU A 131 -1.51 7.18 10.61
C LEU A 131 -2.05 7.17 12.05
N GLY A 132 -2.62 6.05 12.49
CA GLY A 132 -3.11 5.83 13.86
C GLY A 132 -2.10 5.16 14.80
N SER A 133 -0.87 4.90 14.35
CA SER A 133 0.20 4.33 15.18
C SER A 133 0.91 5.40 16.01
N ASP A 134 1.75 4.98 16.96
CA ASP A 134 2.61 5.89 17.75
C ASP A 134 3.57 6.72 16.86
N PHE A 135 3.90 6.19 15.67
CA PHE A 135 4.71 6.88 14.66
C PHE A 135 3.87 7.57 13.59
N GLY A 136 2.53 7.52 13.68
CA GLY A 136 1.62 8.05 12.66
C GLY A 136 1.80 9.55 12.42
N GLY A 137 2.15 10.30 13.48
CA GLY A 137 2.43 11.73 13.39
C GLY A 137 3.65 12.09 12.53
N LEU A 138 4.57 11.14 12.26
CA LEU A 138 5.71 11.35 11.35
C LEU A 138 5.24 11.70 9.95
N TRP A 139 4.30 10.92 9.41
CA TRP A 139 3.78 11.09 8.05
C TRP A 139 3.14 12.47 7.90
N CYS A 140 2.28 12.83 8.84
CA CYS A 140 1.57 14.10 8.86
C CYS A 140 2.55 15.28 9.01
N LEU A 141 3.57 15.14 9.87
CA LEU A 141 4.57 16.18 10.10
C LEU A 141 5.44 16.42 8.87
N ALA A 142 5.90 15.35 8.22
CA ALA A 142 6.68 15.45 6.98
C ALA A 142 5.90 16.18 5.89
N PHE A 143 4.61 15.86 5.74
CA PHE A 143 3.74 16.54 4.80
C PHE A 143 3.52 18.01 5.16
N ALA A 144 3.32 18.33 6.45
CA ALA A 144 3.09 19.70 6.94
C ALA A 144 4.23 20.66 6.58
N PHE A 145 5.46 20.17 6.45
CA PHE A 145 6.62 20.97 6.07
C PHE A 145 6.75 21.23 4.56
N THR A 146 5.79 20.80 3.75
CA THR A 146 5.70 21.17 2.34
C THR A 146 4.72 22.34 2.14
N PRO A 147 4.87 23.16 1.08
CA PRO A 147 3.87 24.16 0.70
C PRO A 147 2.46 23.59 0.58
N LYS A 148 2.32 22.46 -0.14
CA LYS A 148 1.05 21.74 -0.33
C LYS A 148 0.43 21.29 1.00
N GLY A 149 1.21 20.67 1.87
CA GLY A 149 0.71 20.19 3.16
C GLY A 149 0.36 21.32 4.13
N ARG A 150 1.12 22.42 4.10
CA ARG A 150 0.77 23.64 4.84
C ARG A 150 -0.60 24.17 4.40
N TYR A 151 -0.78 24.39 3.10
CA TYR A 151 -2.03 24.88 2.52
C TYR A 151 -3.19 23.94 2.89
N TYR A 152 -3.02 22.63 2.72
CA TYR A 152 -4.03 21.64 3.07
C TYR A 152 -4.45 21.69 4.54
N PHE A 153 -3.49 21.69 5.47
CA PHE A 153 -3.80 21.71 6.90
C PHE A 153 -4.44 23.03 7.33
N ASN A 154 -4.01 24.15 6.74
CA ASN A 154 -4.68 25.43 6.94
C ASN A 154 -6.14 25.37 6.50
N GLN A 155 -6.42 25.00 5.25
CA GLN A 155 -7.79 24.95 4.74
C GLN A 155 -8.68 23.97 5.51
N LYS A 156 -8.17 22.77 5.78
CA LYS A 156 -8.96 21.69 6.39
C LYS A 156 -9.20 21.89 7.89
N PHE A 157 -8.17 22.27 8.65
CA PHE A 157 -8.24 22.29 10.11
C PHE A 157 -8.42 23.69 10.71
N VAL A 158 -8.08 24.75 9.97
CA VAL A 158 -8.31 26.15 10.42
C VAL A 158 -9.65 26.65 9.88
N HIS A 159 -9.89 26.47 8.58
CA HIS A 159 -11.08 27.00 7.91
C HIS A 159 -12.24 26.00 7.78
N GLY A 160 -12.03 24.73 8.16
CA GLY A 160 -13.06 23.70 8.11
C GLY A 160 -13.56 23.40 6.70
N ALA A 161 -12.73 23.67 5.68
CA ALA A 161 -13.11 23.52 4.29
C ALA A 161 -13.44 22.06 3.96
N GLN A 162 -14.60 21.84 3.33
CA GLN A 162 -14.92 20.61 2.63
C GLN A 162 -14.23 20.68 1.27
N ILE A 163 -13.11 19.98 1.12
CA ILE A 163 -12.35 20.01 -0.13
C ILE A 163 -12.96 18.92 -1.02
N ASN A 164 -13.59 19.32 -2.14
CA ASN A 164 -14.29 18.40 -3.06
C ASN A 164 -13.28 17.61 -3.91
N GLU A 165 -13.49 16.30 -4.05
CA GLU A 165 -12.48 15.35 -4.53
C GLU A 165 -12.89 14.58 -5.80
N SER A 166 -11.89 14.20 -6.59
CA SER A 166 -11.99 13.00 -7.44
C SER A 166 -11.88 11.74 -6.57
N PRO A 167 -12.60 10.64 -6.87
CA PRO A 167 -12.56 9.42 -6.07
C PRO A 167 -11.12 8.91 -5.88
N ALA A 168 -10.63 8.81 -4.65
CA ALA A 168 -9.28 8.32 -4.31
C ALA A 168 -8.95 6.96 -4.97
N ILE A 169 -9.97 6.14 -5.22
CA ILE A 169 -9.89 4.87 -5.94
C ILE A 169 -9.29 4.99 -7.35
N ASN A 170 -9.44 6.13 -8.03
CA ASN A 170 -8.90 6.36 -9.37
C ASN A 170 -7.36 6.36 -9.39
N SER A 171 -6.70 6.64 -8.25
CA SER A 171 -5.24 6.62 -8.13
C SER A 171 -4.64 5.20 -8.11
N PHE A 172 -5.48 4.16 -8.01
CA PHE A 172 -5.02 2.78 -7.75
C PHE A 172 -5.18 1.81 -8.94
N ASP A 173 -5.73 2.26 -10.08
CA ASP A 173 -6.02 1.48 -11.29
C ASP A 173 -6.28 -0.01 -11.01
N ILE A 174 -7.38 -0.29 -10.30
CA ILE A 174 -7.75 -1.63 -9.83
C ILE A 174 -8.06 -2.57 -11.02
N THR A 175 -8.22 -2.01 -12.23
CA THR A 175 -8.60 -2.72 -13.46
C THR A 175 -7.43 -3.10 -14.36
N ASN A 176 -6.37 -2.29 -14.48
CA ASN A 176 -5.29 -2.49 -15.47
C ASN A 176 -3.93 -2.85 -14.85
N VAL A 177 -3.90 -3.71 -13.84
CA VAL A 177 -2.61 -4.23 -13.35
C VAL A 177 -2.17 -5.40 -14.23
N THR A 178 -1.07 -5.20 -14.96
CA THR A 178 -0.41 -6.23 -15.76
C THR A 178 0.02 -7.39 -14.86
N PHE A 179 -0.60 -8.54 -15.07
CA PHE A 179 -0.13 -9.79 -14.50
C PHE A 179 1.23 -10.09 -15.11
N VAL A 180 2.30 -9.99 -14.32
CA VAL A 180 3.58 -10.58 -14.72
C VAL A 180 3.33 -12.08 -14.73
N ASN A 181 3.32 -12.66 -15.93
CA ASN A 181 3.00 -14.07 -16.10
C ASN A 181 3.87 -14.92 -15.15
N PRO A 182 3.28 -15.75 -14.28
CA PRO A 182 3.99 -16.81 -13.63
C PRO A 182 4.60 -17.64 -14.73
N VAL A 183 5.90 -17.86 -14.60
CA VAL A 183 6.77 -18.64 -15.48
C VAL A 183 5.96 -19.63 -16.33
N GLU A 184 5.71 -19.26 -17.60
CA GLU A 184 4.89 -20.05 -18.53
C GLU A 184 5.65 -21.26 -19.05
N ASP A 185 6.98 -21.32 -18.86
CA ASP A 185 7.84 -22.38 -19.36
C ASP A 185 8.25 -23.39 -18.28
N ILE A 186 7.66 -24.59 -18.35
CA ILE A 186 7.92 -25.73 -17.48
C ILE A 186 9.42 -26.12 -17.48
N GLN A 187 10.15 -25.84 -18.56
CA GLN A 187 11.60 -26.13 -18.63
C GLN A 187 12.46 -25.27 -17.72
N SER A 188 12.01 -24.06 -17.36
CA SER A 188 12.73 -23.20 -16.41
C SER A 188 12.46 -23.57 -14.94
N ILE A 189 11.37 -24.32 -14.67
CA ILE A 189 10.99 -24.79 -13.32
C ILE A 189 11.99 -25.82 -12.78
N TYR A 190 12.64 -26.60 -13.65
CA TYR A 190 13.62 -27.61 -13.26
C TYR A 190 14.99 -27.02 -12.88
N MET A 191 15.29 -25.77 -13.25
CA MET A 191 16.56 -25.13 -12.89
C MET A 191 16.50 -24.41 -11.54
N ASP A 192 15.37 -23.79 -11.19
CA ASP A 192 15.22 -23.08 -9.90
C ASP A 192 15.07 -24.03 -8.69
N SER A 193 14.54 -25.25 -8.89
CA SER A 193 14.46 -26.26 -7.83
C SER A 193 15.82 -26.84 -7.44
N ILE A 194 16.85 -26.70 -8.27
CA ILE A 194 18.21 -27.16 -7.99
C ILE A 194 18.94 -26.21 -7.02
N PHE A 195 18.50 -24.96 -6.87
CA PHE A 195 19.18 -23.97 -6.04
C PHE A 195 18.58 -23.79 -4.62
N GLU A 196 17.43 -24.39 -4.30
CA GLU A 196 16.78 -24.23 -2.99
C GLU A 196 16.89 -25.42 -2.02
N GLU A 197 17.59 -26.51 -2.36
CA GLU A 197 17.91 -27.56 -1.38
C GLU A 197 19.39 -27.89 -1.37
N GLY A 198 20.01 -27.74 -0.19
CA GLY A 198 21.40 -28.12 0.04
C GLY A 198 21.64 -29.62 -0.16
N SER A 199 22.76 -29.90 -0.83
CA SER A 199 23.51 -31.17 -0.90
C SER A 199 22.90 -32.33 -1.68
N THR A 200 23.37 -32.51 -2.91
CA THR A 200 24.13 -33.72 -3.29
C THR A 200 25.00 -33.44 -4.51
N GLU A 201 26.24 -33.94 -4.47
CA GLU A 201 27.29 -33.75 -5.46
C GLU A 201 26.84 -34.16 -6.88
N VAL A 202 26.77 -33.20 -7.80
CA VAL A 202 26.96 -33.45 -9.23
C VAL A 202 27.83 -32.32 -9.78
N SER A 203 29.10 -32.64 -10.02
CA SER A 203 30.03 -31.76 -10.72
C SER A 203 29.55 -31.59 -12.16
N LEU A 204 29.13 -30.39 -12.54
CA LEU A 204 29.10 -29.95 -13.94
C LEU A 204 29.64 -28.53 -14.04
N ASP A 205 30.53 -28.37 -15.01
CA ASP A 205 31.43 -27.24 -15.20
C ASP A 205 30.75 -25.88 -15.23
N MET A 206 31.44 -24.93 -14.61
CA MET A 206 31.14 -23.50 -14.67
C MET A 206 31.18 -23.02 -16.12
N VAL A 207 30.08 -22.38 -16.56
CA VAL A 207 30.15 -21.37 -17.61
C VAL A 207 29.45 -20.12 -17.08
N GLU A 208 30.22 -19.05 -17.01
CA GLU A 208 29.77 -17.70 -16.66
C GLU A 208 28.67 -17.19 -17.62
N GLU A 209 28.01 -16.13 -17.16
CA GLU A 209 27.03 -15.29 -17.86
C GLU A 209 25.55 -15.70 -17.74
N GLY A 210 24.87 -14.99 -16.85
CA GLY A 210 23.41 -15.01 -16.77
C GLY A 210 22.90 -13.88 -15.89
N SER A 211 23.25 -12.62 -16.23
CA SER A 211 22.68 -11.44 -15.56
C SER A 211 21.17 -11.50 -15.57
N ILE A 212 20.56 -11.69 -14.41
CA ILE A 212 19.12 -11.55 -14.20
C ILE A 212 18.80 -10.08 -14.47
N ARG A 213 18.25 -9.79 -15.64
CA ARG A 213 17.64 -8.49 -15.93
C ARG A 213 16.39 -8.36 -15.06
N GLN A 214 16.55 -7.71 -13.90
CA GLN A 214 15.45 -6.99 -13.27
C GLN A 214 14.96 -5.96 -14.30
N VAL A 215 13.89 -6.29 -15.02
CA VAL A 215 13.11 -5.26 -15.70
C VAL A 215 12.28 -4.57 -14.63
N THR A 216 12.94 -3.77 -13.79
CA THR A 216 12.27 -2.69 -13.08
C THR A 216 11.93 -1.67 -14.14
N ALA A 217 10.76 -1.80 -14.76
CA ALA A 217 10.11 -0.62 -15.32
C ALA A 217 9.90 0.31 -14.12
N THR A 218 10.83 1.24 -13.91
CA THR A 218 10.68 2.36 -12.99
C THR A 218 9.56 3.21 -13.56
N ILE A 219 8.31 2.81 -13.28
CA ILE A 219 7.17 3.68 -13.42
C ILE A 219 7.44 4.76 -12.37
N ASP A 220 7.77 5.97 -12.83
CA ASP A 220 7.91 7.11 -11.94
C ASP A 220 6.69 7.15 -11.02
N PRO A 221 6.87 7.23 -9.69
CA PRO A 221 5.73 7.40 -8.80
C PRO A 221 4.96 8.63 -9.29
N PRO A 222 3.62 8.55 -9.44
CA PRO A 222 2.83 9.68 -9.92
C PRO A 222 3.18 10.90 -9.07
N MET A 223 3.59 11.99 -9.72
CA MET A 223 3.78 13.26 -9.03
C MET A 223 2.43 13.65 -8.42
N LEU A 224 2.42 13.88 -7.10
CA LEU A 224 1.22 14.29 -6.42
C LEU A 224 0.91 15.76 -6.76
N ASP A 225 -0.27 16.01 -7.31
CA ASP A 225 -0.76 17.37 -7.55
C ASP A 225 -1.57 17.91 -6.36
N LEU A 226 -2.03 19.16 -6.44
CA LEU A 226 -2.86 19.75 -5.37
C LEU A 226 -4.23 19.05 -5.29
N ALA A 227 -4.74 18.49 -6.39
CA ALA A 227 -5.99 17.74 -6.40
C ALA A 227 -5.86 16.42 -5.63
N ASP A 228 -4.68 15.80 -5.64
CA ASP A 228 -4.36 14.58 -4.90
C ASP A 228 -4.35 14.75 -3.38
N VAL A 229 -4.14 15.99 -2.93
CA VAL A 229 -4.09 16.38 -1.52
C VAL A 229 -5.48 16.60 -0.94
N THR A 230 -6.52 16.75 -1.77
CA THR A 230 -7.87 17.16 -1.34
C THR A 230 -8.66 16.12 -0.53
N SER A 231 -8.02 14.99 -0.27
CA SER A 231 -8.37 13.85 0.58
C SER A 231 -8.92 14.06 2.01
N SER A 232 -10.21 14.13 2.34
CA SER A 232 -10.92 13.21 3.29
C SER A 232 -12.22 13.78 3.88
N SER A 233 -13.17 12.87 4.08
CA SER A 233 -14.22 12.95 5.12
C SER A 233 -13.83 12.18 6.40
N ASN A 234 -14.33 12.65 7.55
CA ASN A 234 -14.45 11.99 8.87
C ASN A 234 -13.36 10.99 9.32
N GLN A 235 -12.14 11.48 9.55
CA GLN A 235 -11.15 10.76 10.36
C GLN A 235 -11.33 11.13 11.85
N PRO A 236 -11.41 10.18 12.79
CA PRO A 236 -11.58 10.46 14.22
C PRO A 236 -10.31 11.05 14.86
N VAL A 237 -9.16 10.92 14.21
CA VAL A 237 -7.88 11.48 14.65
C VAL A 237 -7.70 12.84 13.99
N ASN A 238 -7.40 13.87 14.79
CA ASN A 238 -6.92 15.12 14.24
C ASN A 238 -5.45 14.95 13.86
N HIS A 239 -5.18 14.62 12.59
CA HIS A 239 -3.84 14.32 12.06
C HIS A 239 -2.85 15.47 12.27
N PHE A 240 -3.34 16.72 12.34
CA PHE A 240 -2.52 17.88 12.69
C PHE A 240 -2.09 17.88 14.18
N VAL A 241 -2.98 17.47 15.09
CA VAL A 241 -2.61 17.27 16.50
C VAL A 241 -1.54 16.18 16.63
N ALA A 242 -1.66 15.09 15.87
CA ALA A 242 -0.66 14.03 15.84
C ALA A 242 0.71 14.53 15.33
N ALA A 243 0.73 15.32 14.25
CA ALA A 243 1.95 15.96 13.74
C ALA A 243 2.64 16.82 14.80
N ARG A 244 1.87 17.66 15.51
CA ARG A 244 2.38 18.52 16.58
C ARG A 244 2.94 17.72 17.76
N GLN A 245 2.25 16.66 18.18
CA GLN A 245 2.71 15.78 19.26
C GLN A 245 3.99 15.05 18.87
N TYR A 246 4.10 14.63 17.61
CA TYR A 246 5.29 13.96 17.10
C TYR A 246 6.49 14.90 17.02
N LEU A 247 6.30 16.14 16.54
CA LEU A 247 7.33 17.19 16.58
C LEU A 247 7.85 17.42 17.99
N LYS A 248 6.94 17.55 18.98
CA LYS A 248 7.32 17.68 20.39
C LYS A 248 8.17 16.50 20.85
N SER A 249 7.75 15.28 20.51
CA SER A 249 8.45 14.05 20.90
C SER A 249 9.87 13.97 20.30
N ILE A 250 10.04 14.38 19.04
CA ILE A 250 11.37 14.48 18.41
C ILE A 250 12.24 15.48 19.19
N LEU A 251 11.74 16.69 19.46
CA LEU A 251 12.52 17.71 20.16
C LEU A 251 12.95 17.26 21.56
N GLU A 252 12.07 16.54 22.27
CA GLU A 252 12.38 15.93 23.56
C GLU A 252 13.49 14.86 23.45
N GLN A 253 13.45 14.02 22.40
CA GLN A 253 14.50 13.02 22.13
C GLN A 253 15.86 13.67 21.86
N PHE A 254 15.88 14.81 21.16
CA PHE A 254 17.10 15.61 20.93
C PHE A 254 17.54 16.44 22.16
N ARG A 255 16.86 16.28 23.32
CA ARG A 255 17.17 16.97 24.58
C ARG A 255 17.13 18.49 24.47
N ILE A 256 16.24 19.01 23.63
CA ILE A 256 16.01 20.45 23.50
C ILE A 256 15.38 20.98 24.80
N PRO A 257 15.81 22.14 25.33
CA PRO A 257 15.24 22.71 26.54
C PRO A 257 13.73 22.95 26.43
N GLY A 258 12.97 22.67 27.50
CA GLY A 258 11.50 22.73 27.46
C GLY A 258 10.90 24.07 27.02
N GLN A 259 11.55 25.19 27.37
CA GLN A 259 11.13 26.51 26.88
C GLN A 259 11.29 26.61 25.37
N THR A 260 12.44 26.20 24.84
CA THR A 260 12.72 26.18 23.40
C THR A 260 11.75 25.25 22.65
N ILE A 261 11.38 24.10 23.23
CA ILE A 261 10.35 23.23 22.66
C ILE A 261 9.01 23.98 22.56
N THR A 262 8.64 24.70 23.62
CA THR A 262 7.39 25.46 23.66
C THR A 262 7.37 26.54 22.57
N ASP A 263 8.48 27.25 22.40
CA ASP A 263 8.64 28.30 21.38
C ASP A 263 8.57 27.70 19.95
N ILE A 264 9.22 26.55 19.71
CA ILE A 264 9.18 25.86 18.41
C ILE A 264 7.76 25.36 18.09
N ILE A 265 7.05 24.80 19.08
CA ILE A 265 5.66 24.34 18.87
C ILE A 265 4.74 25.53 18.61
N ALA A 266 4.94 26.66 19.29
CA ALA A 266 4.21 27.89 19.00
C ALA A 266 4.47 28.37 17.57
N LEU A 267 5.73 28.37 17.13
CA LEU A 267 6.11 28.73 15.77
C LEU A 267 5.49 27.81 14.72
N PHE A 268 5.50 26.49 14.96
CA PHE A 268 4.84 25.51 14.08
C PHE A 268 3.33 25.76 13.95
N ASN A 269 2.65 26.06 15.06
CA ASN A 269 1.22 26.41 15.01
C ASN A 269 1.00 27.70 14.21
N THR A 270 1.82 28.74 14.42
CA THR A 270 1.72 30.00 13.65
C THR A 270 1.98 29.77 12.16
N TYR A 271 2.96 28.94 11.83
CA TYR A 271 3.30 28.59 10.46
C TYR A 271 2.10 27.98 9.71
N ILE A 272 1.38 27.03 10.32
CA ILE A 272 0.19 26.40 9.72
C ILE A 272 -1.03 27.33 9.76
N ASN A 273 -1.24 28.06 10.86
CA ASN A 273 -2.46 28.87 11.05
C ASN A 273 -2.44 30.22 10.30
N SER A 274 -1.29 30.63 9.74
CA SER A 274 -1.20 31.92 9.06
C SER A 274 -1.93 31.92 7.72
N ASP A 275 -2.83 32.88 7.52
CA ASP A 275 -3.51 33.11 6.23
C ASP A 275 -2.58 33.72 5.17
N ASN A 276 -1.45 34.31 5.58
CA ASN A 276 -0.41 34.73 4.65
C ASN A 276 0.42 33.51 4.26
N ASP A 277 0.07 32.90 3.13
CA ASP A 277 0.85 31.80 2.59
C ASP A 277 2.17 32.30 1.99
N ILE A 278 3.25 32.08 2.73
CA ILE A 278 4.61 32.43 2.29
C ILE A 278 5.06 31.65 1.04
N PHE A 279 4.30 30.63 0.64
CA PHE A 279 4.53 29.82 -0.56
C PHE A 279 3.45 29.99 -1.63
N SER A 280 2.66 31.07 -1.57
CA SER A 280 1.59 31.31 -2.56
C SER A 280 2.09 31.27 -4.00
N ASP A 281 3.33 31.68 -4.24
CA ASP A 281 3.94 31.74 -5.58
C ASP A 281 4.48 30.36 -6.03
N ASP A 282 4.94 29.53 -5.08
CA ASP A 282 5.46 28.18 -5.35
C ASP A 282 4.32 27.20 -5.67
N MET A 283 3.12 27.49 -5.18
CA MET A 283 1.90 26.73 -5.45
C MET A 283 1.39 26.87 -6.90
N ILE A 284 1.90 27.84 -7.67
CA ILE A 284 1.52 28.11 -9.08
C ILE A 284 2.41 27.35 -10.07
N GLN A 285 3.57 26.85 -9.64
CA GLN A 285 4.60 26.28 -10.53
C GLN A 285 4.69 24.74 -10.54
N GLU A 286 3.92 24.04 -9.70
CA GLU A 286 3.79 22.55 -9.69
C GLU A 286 2.44 22.09 -10.25
#